data_AF-A0A7Y5PZR2-F1
#
_entry.id   AF-A0A7Y5PZR2-F1
#
_cell.length_a   1.000
_cell.length_b   1.000
_cell.length_c   1.000
_cell.angle_alpha   90.00
_cell.angle_beta   90.00
_cell.angle_gamma   90.00
#
_symmetry.space_group_name_H-M   'P 1'
#
loop_
_entity.id
_entity.type
_entity.pdbx_description
1 polymer ?
#
loop_
_entity_poly.entity_id
_entity_poly.type
_entity_poly.pdbx_seq_one_letter_code
_entity_poly.pdbx_strand_id
1 'polypeptide(L)'
;MKATELRKGTVIEQDGDLWLITEYMHHTPGNLRAIIHTKMKSLRTGSTRDMRLGSGDVLEVAFLDKKSCEYLYKESSGGYVFMDSETYEQFTLADDLVGDKMPYVKENTSCVVTFHGTSAIGVELPAAVVLEVIEADPAVRGNTATNVKKDAVVETGLKIRVPIFISKGEKVKIRTEDGEFLGRVND
;
A
#
# COMPACT_ATOMS: atom_id res chain seq x y z
N MET A 1 8.79 23.75 10.14
CA MET A 1 10.09 23.46 9.48
C MET A 1 10.32 24.47 8.37
N LYS A 2 11.55 24.96 8.17
CA LYS A 2 11.82 25.89 7.06
C LYS A 2 11.73 25.16 5.73
N ALA A 3 11.27 25.83 4.68
CA ALA A 3 11.17 25.26 3.35
C ALA A 3 12.52 24.67 2.86
N THR A 4 13.64 25.30 3.20
CA THR A 4 15.00 24.84 2.84
C THR A 4 15.42 23.52 3.53
N GLU A 5 14.74 23.15 4.61
CA GLU A 5 15.00 21.94 5.40
C GLU A 5 14.14 20.75 4.94
N LEU A 6 13.13 21.00 4.11
CA LEU A 6 12.29 19.94 3.54
C LEU A 6 13.14 18.95 2.75
N ARG A 7 12.72 17.68 2.78
CA ARG A 7 13.32 16.60 2.01
C ARG A 7 12.22 15.78 1.35
N LYS A 8 12.59 15.00 0.34
CA LYS A 8 11.73 13.93 -0.15
C LYS A 8 11.40 12.98 1.01
N GLY A 9 10.13 12.64 1.17
CA GLY A 9 9.64 11.83 2.28
C GLY A 9 9.08 12.64 3.46
N THR A 10 9.34 13.96 3.54
CA THR A 10 8.70 14.81 4.55
C THR A 10 7.20 14.89 4.26
N VAL A 11 6.38 14.80 5.30
CA VAL A 11 4.93 14.99 5.21
C VAL A 11 4.58 16.32 5.84
N ILE A 12 3.82 17.12 5.12
CA ILE A 12 3.37 18.43 5.58
C ILE A 12 1.84 18.44 5.68
N GLU A 13 1.34 19.20 6.63
CA GLU A 13 -0.09 19.49 6.73
C GLU A 13 -0.38 20.81 6.02
N GLN A 14 -1.29 20.78 5.04
CA GLN A 14 -1.67 21.97 4.28
C GLN A 14 -3.10 21.84 3.78
N ASP A 15 -3.88 22.91 3.96
CA ASP A 15 -5.29 22.99 3.56
C ASP A 15 -6.14 21.85 4.18
N GLY A 16 -5.76 21.36 5.36
CA GLY A 16 -6.40 20.25 6.08
C GLY A 16 -6.10 18.85 5.51
N ASP A 17 -5.17 18.73 4.55
CA ASP A 17 -4.73 17.46 3.99
C ASP A 17 -3.25 17.19 4.28
N LEU A 18 -2.87 15.92 4.22
CA LEU A 18 -1.51 15.44 4.47
C LEU A 18 -0.80 15.17 3.15
N TRP A 19 0.29 15.90 2.92
CA TRP A 19 1.01 15.88 1.66
C TRP A 19 2.42 15.32 1.85
N LEU A 20 2.70 14.19 1.21
CA LEU A 20 4.03 13.60 1.13
C LEU A 20 4.84 14.26 0.03
N ILE A 21 5.98 14.86 0.36
CA ILE A 21 6.89 15.43 -0.63
C ILE A 21 7.56 14.29 -1.41
N THR A 22 7.26 14.21 -2.71
CA THR A 22 7.80 13.20 -3.63
C THR A 22 9.00 13.72 -4.41
N GLU A 23 9.06 15.02 -4.67
CA GLU A 23 10.20 15.70 -5.30
C GLU A 23 10.49 17.02 -4.58
N TYR A 24 11.77 17.36 -4.47
CA TYR A 24 12.25 18.61 -3.88
C TYR A 24 13.38 19.17 -4.73
N MET A 25 13.25 20.42 -5.17
CA MET A 25 14.25 21.14 -5.95
C MET A 25 14.49 22.51 -5.33
N HIS A 26 15.73 22.77 -4.92
CA HIS A 26 16.15 24.07 -4.42
C HIS A 26 16.96 24.79 -5.48
N HIS A 27 16.43 25.90 -5.99
CA HIS A 27 17.04 26.71 -7.02
C HIS A 27 17.49 28.05 -6.44
N THR A 28 18.79 28.36 -6.57
CA THR A 28 19.42 29.61 -6.13
C THR A 28 19.93 30.41 -7.33
N PRO A 29 19.07 31.18 -8.01
CA PRO A 29 19.48 31.96 -9.17
C PRO A 29 20.29 33.20 -8.76
N GLY A 30 21.62 33.10 -8.79
CA GLY A 30 22.56 34.24 -8.67
C GLY A 30 22.14 35.31 -7.66
N ASN A 31 21.79 36.51 -8.15
CA ASN A 31 21.41 37.67 -7.35
C ASN A 31 19.95 37.68 -6.84
N LEU A 32 19.17 36.63 -7.09
CA LEU A 32 17.77 36.53 -6.66
C LEU A 32 17.61 35.62 -5.44
N ARG A 33 16.49 35.79 -4.74
CA ARG A 33 16.14 34.92 -3.62
C ARG A 33 15.96 33.48 -4.11
N ALA A 34 16.43 32.56 -3.28
CA ALA A 34 16.25 31.13 -3.47
C ALA A 34 14.76 30.76 -3.57
N ILE A 35 14.45 29.85 -4.48
CA ILE A 35 13.12 29.32 -4.73
C ILE A 35 13.19 27.81 -4.59
N ILE A 36 12.19 27.25 -3.92
CA ILE A 36 12.04 25.82 -3.73
C ILE A 36 10.81 25.38 -4.52
N HIS A 37 10.98 24.38 -5.38
CA HIS A 37 9.90 23.70 -6.07
C HIS A 37 9.74 22.31 -5.47
N THR A 38 8.51 21.97 -5.09
CA THR A 38 8.18 20.65 -4.55
C THR A 38 7.04 20.04 -5.35
N LYS A 39 7.12 18.73 -5.60
CA LYS A 39 5.95 17.92 -5.90
C LYS A 39 5.57 17.13 -4.68
N MET A 40 4.28 17.02 -4.46
CA MET A 40 3.73 16.31 -3.33
C MET A 40 2.54 15.47 -3.75
N LYS A 41 2.30 14.40 -2.99
CA LYS A 41 1.19 13.47 -3.16
C LYS A 41 0.33 13.48 -1.89
N SER A 42 -0.97 13.68 -2.04
CA SER A 42 -1.93 13.56 -0.94
C SER A 42 -1.92 12.12 -0.44
N LEU A 43 -1.72 11.94 0.87
CA LEU A 43 -1.75 10.62 1.49
C LEU A 43 -3.17 10.07 1.60
N ARG A 44 -4.20 10.93 1.60
CA ARG A 44 -5.60 10.52 1.62
C ARG A 44 -6.14 10.13 0.25
N THR A 45 -5.88 10.96 -0.76
CA THR A 45 -6.50 10.81 -2.09
C THR A 45 -5.55 10.27 -3.16
N GLY A 46 -4.25 10.27 -2.89
CA GLY A 46 -3.23 9.92 -3.89
C GLY A 46 -3.02 10.96 -4.99
N SER A 47 -3.77 12.07 -4.99
CA SER A 47 -3.62 13.17 -5.96
C SER A 47 -2.26 13.85 -5.82
N THR A 48 -1.74 14.40 -6.93
CA THR A 48 -0.44 15.09 -6.94
C THR A 48 -0.61 16.59 -7.10
N ARG A 49 0.25 17.37 -6.42
CA ARG A 49 0.27 18.83 -6.49
C ARG A 49 1.70 19.36 -6.55
N ASP A 50 1.91 20.42 -7.32
CA ASP A 50 3.14 21.21 -7.30
C ASP A 50 2.98 22.40 -6.34
N MET A 51 4.03 22.72 -5.60
CA MET A 51 4.08 23.90 -4.75
C MET A 51 5.44 24.59 -4.84
N ARG A 52 5.40 25.91 -4.96
CA ARG A 52 6.56 26.80 -4.99
C ARG A 52 6.64 27.57 -3.68
N LEU A 53 7.80 27.50 -3.04
CA LEU A 53 8.10 28.12 -1.75
C LEU A 53 9.31 29.06 -1.89
N GLY A 54 9.32 30.13 -1.11
CA GLY A 54 10.49 30.94 -0.85
C GLY A 54 11.36 30.33 0.26
N SER A 55 12.63 30.73 0.34
CA SER A 55 13.55 30.22 1.38
C SER A 55 13.17 30.59 2.81
N GLY A 56 12.34 31.62 3.00
CA GLY A 56 11.83 32.04 4.31
C GLY A 56 10.53 31.36 4.73
N ASP A 57 9.90 30.59 3.84
CA ASP A 57 8.61 29.97 4.13
C ASP A 57 8.77 28.89 5.20
N VAL A 58 7.80 28.81 6.10
CA VAL A 58 7.75 27.84 7.18
C VAL A 58 6.48 27.02 7.02
N LEU A 59 6.64 25.70 7.05
CA LEU A 59 5.53 24.75 6.90
C LEU A 59 5.37 23.91 8.15
N GLU A 60 4.13 23.50 8.40
CA GLU A 60 3.78 22.54 9.43
C GLU A 60 4.09 21.12 8.93
N VAL A 61 4.90 20.40 9.72
CA VAL A 61 5.30 19.03 9.40
C VAL A 61 4.39 18.11 10.19
N ALA A 62 3.73 17.20 9.49
CA ALA A 62 2.96 16.14 10.10
C ALA A 62 3.89 14.98 10.47
N PHE A 63 3.81 14.53 11.72
CA PHE A 63 4.55 13.36 12.18
C PHE A 63 3.73 12.11 11.92
N LEU A 64 4.26 11.24 11.07
CA LEU A 64 3.64 9.96 10.80
C LEU A 64 4.33 8.86 11.60
N ASP A 65 3.52 8.06 12.28
CA ASP A 65 3.97 6.85 12.94
C ASP A 65 3.65 5.64 12.06
N LYS A 66 4.67 4.82 11.78
CA LYS A 66 4.53 3.61 10.96
C LYS A 66 4.68 2.41 11.88
N LYS A 67 3.58 1.70 12.07
CA LYS A 67 3.51 0.55 12.96
C LYS A 67 3.45 -0.73 12.15
N SER A 68 4.26 -1.72 12.56
CA SER A 68 4.11 -3.08 12.06
C SER A 68 2.89 -3.70 12.73
N CYS A 69 1.96 -4.21 11.94
CA CYS A 69 0.72 -4.75 12.44
C CYS A 69 0.38 -6.07 11.73
N GLU A 70 -0.49 -6.86 12.35
CA GLU A 70 -0.97 -8.11 11.81
C GLU A 70 -2.49 -8.04 11.64
N TYR A 71 -2.99 -8.42 10.47
CA TYR A 71 -4.43 -8.53 10.25
C TYR A 71 -4.97 -9.75 10.98
N LEU A 72 -6.00 -9.56 11.80
CA LEU A 72 -6.63 -10.64 12.55
C LEU A 72 -7.86 -11.19 11.83
N TYR A 73 -8.94 -10.42 11.74
CA TYR A 73 -10.22 -10.87 11.17
C TYR A 73 -11.11 -9.68 10.79
N LYS A 74 -12.19 -9.96 10.06
CA LYS A 74 -13.23 -8.99 9.72
C LYS A 74 -14.35 -9.04 10.77
N GLU A 75 -14.72 -7.91 11.34
CA GLU A 75 -15.84 -7.83 12.28
C GLU A 75 -17.17 -8.03 11.56
N SER A 76 -18.14 -8.64 12.26
CA SER A 76 -19.50 -8.83 11.72
C SER A 76 -20.25 -7.51 11.49
N SER A 77 -19.92 -6.47 12.26
CA SER A 77 -20.43 -5.09 12.14
C SER A 77 -19.88 -4.33 10.93
N GLY A 78 -18.85 -4.87 10.25
CA GLY A 78 -18.04 -4.15 9.29
C GLY A 78 -16.77 -3.59 9.92
N GLY A 79 -15.71 -3.47 9.12
CA GLY A 79 -14.37 -3.14 9.59
C GLY A 79 -13.46 -4.36 9.75
N TYR A 80 -12.16 -4.09 9.86
CA TYR A 80 -11.09 -5.07 9.86
C TYR A 80 -10.22 -4.86 11.09
N VAL A 81 -10.04 -5.91 11.89
CA VAL A 81 -9.27 -5.85 13.13
C VAL A 81 -7.81 -6.14 12.83
N PHE A 82 -6.94 -5.29 13.36
CA PHE A 82 -5.50 -5.42 13.30
C PHE A 82 -4.93 -5.42 14.71
N MET A 83 -3.74 -6.00 14.86
CA MET A 83 -2.97 -6.00 16.09
C MET A 83 -1.62 -5.34 15.86
N ASP A 84 -1.25 -4.39 16.70
CA ASP A 84 0.10 -3.84 16.74
C ASP A 84 1.08 -4.95 17.18
N SER A 85 2.12 -5.19 16.38
CA SER A 85 3.06 -6.29 16.62
C SER A 85 4.02 -6.03 17.80
N GLU A 86 4.14 -4.79 18.27
CA GLU A 86 4.99 -4.43 19.41
C GLU A 86 4.19 -4.37 20.71
N THR A 87 3.00 -3.75 20.69
CA THR A 87 2.19 -3.54 21.90
C THR A 87 1.11 -4.60 22.10
N TYR A 88 0.81 -5.41 21.08
CA TYR A 88 -0.32 -6.36 21.06
C TYR A 88 -1.70 -5.70 21.25
N GLU A 89 -1.78 -4.37 21.11
CA GLU A 89 -3.05 -3.65 21.14
C GLU A 89 -3.81 -3.88 19.83
N GLN A 90 -5.11 -4.16 19.95
CA GLN A 90 -5.99 -4.35 18.80
C GLN A 90 -6.72 -3.05 18.48
N PHE A 91 -6.91 -2.80 17.18
CA PHE A 91 -7.66 -1.67 16.68
C PHE A 91 -8.39 -2.04 15.40
N THR A 92 -9.50 -1.36 15.12
CA THR A 92 -10.34 -1.63 13.96
C THR A 92 -10.15 -0.54 12.92
N LEU A 93 -9.90 -0.94 11.67
CA LEU A 93 -9.85 -0.07 10.51
C LEU A 93 -11.13 -0.20 9.69
N ALA A 94 -11.64 0.93 9.19
CA ALA A 94 -12.82 0.97 8.36
C ALA A 94 -12.54 0.46 6.93
N ASP A 95 -13.60 0.00 6.26
CA ASP A 95 -13.53 -0.63 4.93
C ASP A 95 -13.02 0.35 3.84
N ASP A 96 -13.31 1.64 3.97
CA ASP A 96 -12.83 2.69 3.07
C ASP A 96 -11.30 2.83 3.07
N LEU A 97 -10.63 2.49 4.17
CA LEU A 97 -9.18 2.60 4.29
C LEU A 97 -8.43 1.38 3.73
N VAL A 98 -9.03 0.20 3.79
CA VAL A 98 -8.36 -1.09 3.50
C VAL A 98 -9.02 -1.91 2.40
N GLY A 99 -10.25 -1.61 2.01
CA GLY A 99 -11.16 -2.49 1.26
C GLY A 99 -10.55 -3.10 0.00
N ASP A 100 -9.96 -2.27 -0.87
CA ASP A 100 -9.37 -2.74 -2.14
C ASP A 100 -8.19 -3.71 -1.95
N LYS A 101 -7.55 -3.67 -0.78
CA LYS A 101 -6.37 -4.47 -0.44
C LYS A 101 -6.73 -5.79 0.22
N MET A 102 -7.86 -5.85 0.92
CA MET A 102 -8.27 -7.02 1.70
C MET A 102 -8.44 -8.33 0.92
N PRO A 103 -8.78 -8.35 -0.38
CA PRO A 103 -8.75 -9.59 -1.17
C PRO A 103 -7.39 -10.28 -1.22
N TYR A 104 -6.29 -9.57 -0.96
CA TYR A 104 -4.93 -10.13 -0.93
C TYR A 104 -4.49 -10.59 0.47
N VAL A 105 -5.29 -10.32 1.50
CA VAL A 105 -4.88 -10.48 2.90
C VAL A 105 -5.61 -11.67 3.50
N LYS A 106 -4.86 -12.59 4.09
CA LYS A 106 -5.41 -13.61 4.98
C LYS A 106 -5.11 -13.27 6.43
N GLU A 107 -5.84 -13.89 7.34
CA GLU A 107 -5.55 -13.79 8.77
C GLU A 107 -4.07 -14.07 9.04
N ASN A 108 -3.50 -13.35 10.00
CA ASN A 108 -2.07 -13.39 10.36
C ASN A 108 -1.11 -12.80 9.31
N THR A 109 -1.63 -12.03 8.34
CA THR A 109 -0.76 -11.32 7.39
C THR A 109 -0.19 -10.06 8.05
N SER A 110 1.13 -9.95 8.08
CA SER A 110 1.83 -8.74 8.50
C SER A 110 1.68 -7.62 7.46
N CYS A 111 1.48 -6.39 7.94
CA CYS A 111 1.33 -5.18 7.15
C CYS A 111 1.90 -3.98 7.93
N VAL A 112 1.99 -2.82 7.29
CA VAL A 112 2.38 -1.57 7.95
C VAL A 112 1.20 -0.62 7.95
N VAL A 113 0.77 -0.18 9.12
CA VAL A 113 -0.27 0.85 9.27
C VAL A 113 0.40 2.18 9.58
N THR A 114 0.04 3.21 8.82
CA THR A 114 0.53 4.57 9.03
C THR A 114 -0.51 5.39 9.78
N PHE A 115 -0.09 6.02 10.87
CA PHE A 115 -0.92 6.86 11.73
C PHE A 115 -0.46 8.32 11.68
N HIS A 116 -1.42 9.23 11.76
CA HIS A 116 -1.21 10.63 12.09
C HIS A 116 -1.90 10.91 13.43
N GLY A 117 -1.11 11.09 14.49
CA GLY A 117 -1.63 11.07 15.86
C GLY A 117 -2.30 9.72 16.17
N THR A 118 -3.59 9.73 16.48
CA THR A 118 -4.38 8.51 16.73
C THR A 118 -5.15 7.99 15.51
N SER A 119 -5.14 8.74 14.40
CA SER A 119 -5.92 8.40 13.20
C SER A 119 -5.07 7.60 12.21
N ALA A 120 -5.54 6.40 11.85
CA ALA A 120 -4.94 5.64 10.76
C ALA A 120 -5.23 6.31 9.41
N ILE A 121 -4.20 6.51 8.60
CA ILE A 121 -4.29 7.20 7.31
C ILE A 121 -3.92 6.31 6.12
N GLY A 122 -3.39 5.12 6.37
CA GLY A 122 -3.12 4.16 5.30
C GLY A 122 -2.58 2.84 5.80
N VAL A 123 -2.71 1.82 4.95
CA VAL A 123 -2.17 0.47 5.17
C VAL A 123 -1.32 0.07 3.97
N GLU A 124 -0.10 -0.36 4.22
CA GLU A 124 0.83 -0.89 3.23
C GLU A 124 0.91 -2.41 3.42
N LEU A 125 0.50 -3.17 2.40
CA LEU A 125 0.67 -4.62 2.38
C LEU A 125 2.10 -4.99 1.96
N PRO A 126 2.56 -6.22 2.26
CA PRO A 126 3.76 -6.75 1.64
C PRO A 126 3.66 -6.68 0.12
N ALA A 127 4.79 -6.48 -0.57
CA ALA A 127 4.83 -6.39 -2.03
C ALA A 127 4.26 -7.65 -2.73
N ALA A 128 4.29 -8.79 -2.04
CA ALA A 128 3.66 -10.01 -2.47
C ALA A 128 3.17 -10.83 -1.29
N VAL A 129 2.08 -11.55 -1.50
CA VAL A 129 1.44 -12.46 -0.54
C VAL A 129 1.47 -13.89 -1.05
N VAL A 130 1.39 -14.86 -0.13
CA VAL A 130 1.32 -16.28 -0.46
C VAL A 130 -0.06 -16.80 -0.06
N LEU A 131 -0.83 -17.21 -1.07
CA LEU A 131 -2.21 -17.69 -0.89
C LEU A 131 -2.36 -19.07 -1.50
N GLU A 132 -3.18 -19.92 -0.87
CA GLU A 132 -3.52 -21.24 -1.38
C GLU A 132 -4.60 -21.17 -2.46
N VAL A 133 -4.44 -21.92 -3.54
CA VAL A 133 -5.45 -22.08 -4.60
C VAL A 133 -6.52 -23.07 -4.15
N ILE A 134 -7.76 -22.60 -3.98
CA ILE A 134 -8.89 -23.45 -3.56
C ILE A 134 -9.71 -23.98 -4.75
N GLU A 135 -9.68 -23.28 -5.88
CA GLU A 135 -10.35 -23.67 -7.13
C GLU A 135 -9.49 -23.28 -8.34
N ALA A 136 -9.44 -24.13 -9.36
CA ALA A 136 -8.71 -23.86 -10.59
C ALA A 136 -9.42 -24.51 -11.78
N ASP A 137 -9.59 -23.76 -12.85
CA ASP A 137 -10.27 -24.28 -14.04
C ASP A 137 -9.51 -25.46 -14.67
N PRO A 138 -10.22 -26.40 -15.33
CA PRO A 138 -9.59 -27.49 -16.05
C PRO A 138 -8.73 -26.94 -17.19
N ALA A 139 -7.51 -27.46 -17.31
CA ALA A 139 -6.63 -27.08 -18.41
C ALA A 139 -7.25 -27.48 -19.75
N VAL A 140 -7.55 -26.51 -20.61
CA VAL A 140 -8.02 -26.78 -21.97
C VAL A 140 -6.84 -27.29 -22.80
N ARG A 141 -6.71 -28.62 -22.87
CA ARG A 141 -5.74 -29.33 -23.71
C ARG A 141 -6.07 -29.07 -25.18
N GLY A 142 -5.42 -28.07 -25.78
CA GLY A 142 -5.63 -27.71 -27.18
C GLY A 142 -4.91 -26.43 -27.61
N ASN A 143 -4.53 -25.59 -26.64
CA ASN A 143 -3.78 -24.37 -26.93
C ASN A 143 -2.27 -24.69 -26.92
N THR A 144 -1.65 -24.78 -28.09
CA THR A 144 -0.20 -24.99 -28.30
C THR A 144 0.64 -23.74 -28.05
N ALA A 145 0.03 -22.65 -27.57
CA ALA A 145 0.73 -21.43 -27.21
C ALA A 145 1.55 -21.62 -25.92
N THR A 146 2.78 -21.11 -25.91
CA THR A 146 3.55 -20.90 -24.69
C THR A 146 2.87 -19.84 -23.82
N ASN A 147 2.85 -20.04 -22.50
CA ASN A 147 2.32 -19.09 -21.50
C ASN A 147 0.78 -18.97 -21.40
N VAL A 148 0.05 -20.06 -21.66
CA VAL A 148 -1.40 -20.11 -21.41
C VAL A 148 -1.66 -19.99 -19.91
N LYS A 149 -2.48 -19.01 -19.53
CA LYS A 149 -3.00 -18.83 -18.17
C LYS A 149 -4.45 -19.27 -18.10
N LYS A 150 -4.86 -19.76 -16.94
CA LYS A 150 -6.23 -20.10 -16.57
C LYS A 150 -6.65 -19.31 -15.34
N ASP A 151 -7.95 -19.23 -15.12
CA ASP A 151 -8.48 -18.57 -13.95
C ASP A 151 -8.47 -19.53 -12.74
N ALA A 152 -8.21 -18.97 -11.57
CA ALA A 152 -8.18 -19.68 -10.30
C ALA A 152 -8.71 -18.79 -9.18
N VAL A 153 -9.24 -19.41 -8.13
CA VAL A 153 -9.69 -18.74 -6.90
C VAL A 153 -8.78 -19.17 -5.77
N VAL A 154 -8.32 -18.21 -4.97
CA VAL A 154 -7.51 -18.46 -3.77
C VAL A 154 -8.33 -18.39 -2.49
N GLU A 155 -7.75 -18.82 -1.36
CA GLU A 155 -8.41 -18.95 -0.04
C GLU A 155 -9.17 -17.70 0.44
N THR A 156 -8.76 -16.50 -0.01
CA THR A 156 -9.44 -15.22 0.30
C THR A 156 -10.66 -14.94 -0.60
N GLY A 157 -10.93 -15.78 -1.60
CA GLY A 157 -11.94 -15.56 -2.63
C GLY A 157 -11.46 -14.73 -3.82
N LEU A 158 -10.22 -14.23 -3.79
CA LEU A 158 -9.63 -13.47 -4.90
C LEU A 158 -9.50 -14.35 -6.16
N LYS A 159 -9.93 -13.82 -7.29
CA LYS A 159 -9.75 -14.44 -8.61
C LYS A 159 -8.44 -13.97 -9.22
N ILE A 160 -7.59 -14.91 -9.63
CA ILE A 160 -6.28 -14.65 -10.24
C ILE A 160 -6.09 -15.46 -11.52
N ARG A 161 -5.12 -15.06 -12.35
CA ARG A 161 -4.70 -15.82 -13.53
C ARG A 161 -3.38 -16.52 -13.29
N VAL A 162 -3.39 -17.84 -13.32
CA VAL A 162 -2.23 -18.70 -13.04
C VAL A 162 -1.87 -19.54 -14.27
N PRO A 163 -0.61 -20.00 -14.41
CA PRO A 163 -0.26 -20.96 -15.45
C PRO A 163 -1.10 -22.24 -15.39
N ILE A 164 -1.35 -22.88 -16.53
CA ILE A 164 -2.21 -24.09 -16.63
C ILE A 164 -1.78 -25.27 -15.75
N PHE A 165 -0.49 -25.34 -15.37
CA PHE A 165 0.04 -26.41 -14.52
C PHE A 165 -0.30 -26.23 -13.04
N ILE A 166 -0.71 -25.03 -12.61
CA ILE A 166 -1.11 -24.78 -11.23
C ILE A 166 -2.40 -25.55 -10.92
N SER A 167 -2.42 -26.21 -9.77
CA SER A 167 -3.53 -27.06 -9.34
C SER A 167 -4.10 -26.60 -7.99
N LYS A 168 -5.31 -27.05 -7.67
CA LYS A 168 -5.91 -26.87 -6.34
C LYS A 168 -4.97 -27.42 -5.27
N GLY A 169 -4.85 -26.70 -4.14
CA GLY A 169 -3.99 -27.03 -3.00
C GLY A 169 -2.56 -26.50 -3.12
N GLU A 170 -2.17 -25.93 -4.27
CA GLU A 170 -0.86 -25.30 -4.40
C GLU A 170 -0.86 -23.88 -3.82
N LYS A 171 0.23 -23.52 -3.15
CA LYS A 171 0.49 -22.14 -2.69
C LYS A 171 1.14 -21.34 -3.81
N VAL A 172 0.60 -20.15 -4.06
CA VAL A 172 1.09 -19.25 -5.10
C VAL A 172 1.44 -17.90 -4.50
N LYS A 173 2.52 -17.31 -5.01
CA LYS A 173 2.95 -15.96 -4.67
C LYS A 173 2.30 -14.96 -5.64
N ILE A 174 1.64 -13.95 -5.11
CA ILE A 174 0.87 -12.96 -5.86
C ILE A 174 1.37 -11.57 -5.52
N ARG A 175 1.58 -10.71 -6.52
CA ARG A 175 1.91 -9.30 -6.33
C ARG A 175 0.66 -8.54 -5.86
N THR A 176 0.77 -7.78 -4.78
CA THR A 176 -0.38 -7.07 -4.18
C THR A 176 -0.79 -5.80 -4.91
N GLU A 177 0.10 -5.25 -5.75
CA GLU A 177 -0.17 -4.04 -6.53
C GLU A 177 -1.20 -4.27 -7.65
N ASP A 178 -1.15 -5.43 -8.31
CA ASP A 178 -1.95 -5.71 -9.51
C ASP A 178 -2.49 -7.14 -9.61
N GLY A 179 -2.22 -7.98 -8.61
CA GLY A 179 -2.66 -9.38 -8.58
C GLY A 179 -1.91 -10.31 -9.52
N GLU A 180 -0.74 -9.92 -10.03
CA GLU A 180 0.04 -10.79 -10.91
C GLU A 180 0.59 -12.03 -10.15
N PHE A 181 0.43 -13.20 -10.76
CA PHE A 181 1.13 -14.42 -10.34
C PHE A 181 2.65 -14.28 -10.50
N LEU A 182 3.39 -14.40 -9.40
CA LEU A 182 4.85 -14.31 -9.38
C LEU A 182 5.53 -15.68 -9.38
N GLY A 183 4.85 -16.73 -8.92
CA GLY A 183 5.41 -18.07 -8.87
C GLY A 183 4.66 -19.03 -7.96
N ARG A 184 4.92 -20.33 -8.11
CA ARG A 184 4.51 -21.34 -7.15
C ARG A 184 5.50 -21.36 -5.99
N VAL A 185 4.99 -21.46 -4.77
CA VAL A 185 5.83 -21.67 -3.58
C VAL A 185 5.93 -23.18 -3.37
N ASN A 186 7.15 -23.71 -3.35
CA ASN A 186 7.40 -25.05 -2.85
C ASN A 186 7.85 -24.88 -1.40
N ASP A 187 7.19 -25.56 -0.46
CA ASP A 187 7.62 -25.62 0.95
C ASP A 187 8.98 -26.32 1.08
#